data_AF-A0A371E3Q2-F1
#
_entry.id   AF-A0A371E3Q2-F1
#
_cell.length_a   1.000
_cell.length_b   1.000
_cell.length_c   1.000
_cell.angle_alpha   90.00
_cell.angle_beta   90.00
_cell.angle_gamma   90.00
#
_symmetry.space_group_name_H-M   'P 1'
#
loop_
_entity.id
_entity.type
_entity.pdbx_description
1 polymer ?
#
loop_
_entity_poly.entity_id
_entity_poly.type
_entity_poly.pdbx_seq_one_letter_code
_entity_poly.pdbx_strand_id
1 'polypeptide(L)'
;MGHSLVSRLIFLSNLLLILLLPSTCASDDVVLYAKKLVRGLNLFPDDDVNVVPATNSSLQPHNIVEKRIRFPSLVGLNSGVSVEDLGHYAGYYSIHHSHAARMFYFFFESRNSKEDPVVIWLTGGPGCSSELALFYENGPFKIADNLSLVWNEYGWDKASNLIYVDQPTGTGFSYSTDLRDIRHNEEGESYAGHYIPAFATRIHRGNQAKEGIHINLKGFAIGNGLTNPAIQYKAYADYALEMGIIKKATRNRLNKVLVPACELAIKLCGNTT
;
A
#
# COMPACT_ATOMS: atom_id res chain seq x y z
N MET A 1 -44.90 -10.20 -6.97
CA MET A 1 -43.68 -10.77 -7.61
C MET A 1 -42.76 -9.62 -7.97
N GLY A 2 -41.64 -9.46 -7.27
CA GLY A 2 -40.75 -8.31 -7.46
C GLY A 2 -39.80 -8.12 -6.28
N HIS A 3 -38.88 -9.07 -6.07
CA HIS A 3 -37.70 -8.91 -5.22
C HIS A 3 -36.51 -9.46 -5.99
N SER A 4 -35.63 -8.60 -6.49
CA SER A 4 -34.21 -8.88 -6.75
C SER A 4 -33.49 -7.61 -7.23
N LEU A 5 -32.23 -7.47 -6.84
CA LEU A 5 -31.22 -6.55 -7.38
C LEU A 5 -31.18 -5.08 -6.92
N VAL A 6 -31.24 -4.80 -5.60
CA VAL A 6 -30.58 -3.60 -5.03
C VAL A 6 -30.06 -3.87 -3.60
N SER A 7 -29.34 -4.98 -3.37
CA SER A 7 -28.79 -5.29 -2.04
C SER A 7 -27.43 -6.01 -2.07
N ARG A 8 -26.50 -5.54 -2.90
CA ARG A 8 -25.12 -6.09 -2.96
C ARG A 8 -24.05 -5.02 -3.24
N LEU A 9 -24.10 -3.89 -2.54
CA LEU A 9 -23.03 -2.88 -2.60
C LEU A 9 -22.95 -2.05 -1.30
N ILE A 10 -22.85 -2.72 -0.16
CA ILE A 10 -22.45 -2.08 1.11
C ILE A 10 -21.56 -3.08 1.86
N PHE A 11 -20.33 -3.26 1.41
CA PHE A 11 -19.27 -3.96 2.16
C PHE A 11 -17.86 -3.44 1.76
N LEU A 12 -17.78 -2.17 1.34
CA LEU A 12 -16.55 -1.46 0.99
C LEU A 12 -16.23 -0.30 1.94
N SER A 13 -17.03 -0.07 2.98
CA SER A 13 -16.98 1.19 3.76
C SER A 13 -16.31 1.09 5.13
N ASN A 14 -15.98 -0.07 5.69
CA ASN A 14 -15.59 -0.14 7.10
C ASN A 14 -14.08 -0.24 7.37
N LEU A 15 -13.25 -0.45 6.34
CA LEU A 15 -11.79 -0.35 6.49
C LEU A 15 -11.21 0.89 5.80
N LEU A 16 -11.79 1.30 4.67
CA LEU A 16 -11.40 2.53 3.97
C LEU A 16 -11.74 3.79 4.80
N LEU A 17 -12.76 3.73 5.68
CA LEU A 17 -13.09 4.85 6.57
C LEU A 17 -12.12 5.06 7.72
N ILE A 18 -11.31 4.06 8.09
CA ILE A 18 -10.34 4.19 9.18
C ILE A 18 -9.14 5.06 8.74
N LEU A 19 -8.89 5.16 7.43
CA LEU A 19 -7.73 5.84 6.88
C LEU A 19 -8.02 7.23 6.28
N LEU A 20 -9.29 7.64 6.08
CA LEU A 20 -9.59 8.87 5.31
C LEU A 20 -10.62 9.87 5.87
N LEU A 21 -11.52 9.60 6.83
CA LEU A 21 -12.50 10.63 7.32
C LEU A 21 -13.02 10.38 8.76
N PRO A 22 -13.56 11.41 9.47
CA PRO A 22 -13.73 11.39 10.93
C PRO A 22 -14.81 10.44 11.46
N SER A 23 -14.40 9.59 12.41
CA SER A 23 -15.08 9.01 13.59
C SER A 23 -16.52 8.46 13.56
N THR A 24 -17.35 8.58 12.51
CA THR A 24 -18.81 8.35 12.66
C THR A 24 -19.37 7.02 12.12
N CYS A 25 -18.57 6.07 11.64
CA CYS A 25 -19.13 4.81 11.10
C CYS A 25 -18.52 3.50 11.59
N ALA A 26 -17.52 3.52 12.49
CA ALA A 26 -17.01 2.30 13.11
C ALA A 26 -17.62 2.14 14.51
N SER A 27 -17.96 0.91 14.91
CA SER A 27 -18.39 0.65 16.29
C SER A 27 -17.26 0.99 17.27
N ASP A 28 -17.60 1.46 18.47
CA ASP A 28 -16.61 1.92 19.46
C ASP A 28 -15.54 0.87 19.76
N ASP A 29 -15.90 -0.42 19.71
CA ASP A 29 -14.98 -1.55 19.92
C ASP A 29 -13.95 -1.70 18.78
N VAL A 30 -14.35 -1.49 17.52
CA VAL A 30 -13.45 -1.53 16.35
C VAL A 30 -12.47 -0.37 16.41
N VAL A 31 -12.97 0.82 16.75
CA VAL A 31 -12.14 2.01 16.94
C VAL A 31 -11.14 1.82 18.07
N LEU A 32 -11.56 1.21 19.19
CA LEU A 32 -10.69 0.92 20.32
C LEU A 32 -9.62 -0.12 19.97
N TYR A 33 -9.97 -1.16 19.21
CA TYR A 33 -9.01 -2.17 18.74
C TYR A 33 -7.99 -1.57 17.78
N ALA A 34 -8.44 -0.82 16.79
CA ALA A 34 -7.58 -0.08 15.87
C ALA A 34 -6.66 0.87 16.63
N LYS A 35 -7.19 1.67 17.58
CA LYS A 35 -6.37 2.54 18.44
C LYS A 35 -5.35 1.77 19.27
N LYS A 36 -5.69 0.60 19.82
CA LYS A 36 -4.73 -0.24 20.57
C LYS A 36 -3.67 -0.84 19.66
N LEU A 37 -4.02 -1.29 18.45
CA LEU A 37 -3.08 -1.78 17.46
C LEU A 37 -2.15 -0.66 17.00
N VAL A 38 -2.70 0.48 16.58
CA VAL A 38 -1.94 1.68 16.22
C VAL A 38 -1.05 2.13 17.38
N ARG A 39 -1.53 2.13 18.63
CA ARG A 39 -0.70 2.40 19.81
C ARG A 39 0.38 1.35 20.09
N GLY A 40 0.13 0.09 19.73
CA GLY A 40 1.11 -1.00 19.82
C GLY A 40 2.17 -0.92 18.71
N LEU A 41 1.79 -0.40 17.54
CA LEU A 41 2.66 -0.06 16.41
C LEU A 41 3.33 1.30 16.60
N ASN A 42 2.80 2.14 17.49
CA ASN A 42 3.31 3.48 17.80
C ASN A 42 4.69 3.37 18.41
N LEU A 43 5.66 3.70 17.59
CA LEU A 43 6.99 4.10 18.01
C LEU A 43 7.00 5.58 18.49
N PHE A 44 5.84 6.29 18.51
CA PHE A 44 5.64 7.60 19.16
C PHE A 44 4.26 7.72 19.86
N PRO A 45 4.14 8.28 21.08
CA PRO A 45 2.96 8.05 21.94
C PRO A 45 1.83 9.08 21.87
N ASP A 46 2.01 10.27 21.25
CA ASP A 46 1.21 11.42 21.68
C ASP A 46 0.30 12.10 20.63
N ASP A 47 0.45 11.85 19.32
CA ASP A 47 -0.35 12.55 18.28
C ASP A 47 -0.96 11.62 17.21
N ASP A 48 -2.20 11.90 16.82
CA ASP A 48 -3.02 11.12 15.85
C ASP A 48 -2.76 11.50 14.36
N VAL A 49 -1.62 12.13 14.02
CA VAL A 49 -1.44 12.77 12.69
C VAL A 49 -0.12 12.40 12.01
N ASN A 50 -0.18 12.00 10.73
CA ASN A 50 0.99 11.77 9.86
C ASN A 50 1.78 13.05 9.51
N VAL A 51 1.36 14.20 10.04
CA VAL A 51 2.05 15.49 9.91
C VAL A 51 1.91 16.22 11.24
N VAL A 52 3.00 16.31 12.00
CA VAL A 52 3.08 17.17 13.19
C VAL A 52 3.98 18.35 12.83
N PRO A 53 3.46 19.58 12.66
CA PRO A 53 4.29 20.75 12.45
C PRO A 53 5.12 21.01 13.70
N ALA A 54 6.38 20.57 13.72
CA ALA A 54 7.25 20.80 14.85
C ALA A 54 7.87 22.21 14.76
N THR A 55 7.69 23.03 15.80
CA THR A 55 8.33 24.35 15.93
C THR A 55 9.83 24.26 16.28
N ASN A 56 10.33 23.07 16.61
CA ASN A 56 11.75 22.77 16.83
C ASN A 56 12.02 21.30 16.46
N SER A 57 12.33 21.02 15.20
CA SER A 57 12.74 19.67 14.79
C SER A 57 14.20 19.43 15.18
N SER A 58 14.45 18.69 16.25
CA SER A 58 15.78 18.10 16.45
C SER A 58 15.99 17.04 15.37
N LEU A 59 17.18 17.04 14.75
CA LEU A 59 17.61 16.00 13.80
C LEU A 59 17.60 14.64 14.52
N GLN A 60 16.52 13.89 14.35
CA GLN A 60 16.41 12.53 14.87
C GLN A 60 17.37 11.62 14.10
N PRO A 61 18.04 10.64 14.73
CA PRO A 61 19.03 9.79 14.09
C PRO A 61 18.48 9.11 12.81
N HIS A 62 19.33 8.97 11.79
CA HIS A 62 18.98 8.32 10.52
C HIS A 62 18.76 6.79 10.63
N ASN A 63 18.87 6.24 11.82
CA ASN A 63 18.84 4.80 12.06
C ASN A 63 17.43 4.23 11.91
N ILE A 64 17.37 2.95 11.56
CA ILE A 64 16.16 2.15 11.61
C ILE A 64 15.77 1.99 13.09
N VAL A 65 14.49 2.22 13.39
CA VAL A 65 13.91 1.92 14.70
C VAL A 65 12.87 0.84 14.48
N GLU A 66 13.11 -0.36 15.01
CA GLU A 66 12.25 -1.52 14.79
C GLU A 66 11.82 -2.18 16.10
N LYS A 67 10.64 -2.79 16.08
CA LYS A 67 10.11 -3.62 17.16
C LYS A 67 9.53 -4.89 16.59
N ARG A 68 9.70 -5.97 17.36
CA ARG A 68 9.00 -7.22 17.11
C ARG A 68 7.53 -7.06 17.49
N ILE A 69 6.63 -7.44 16.58
CA ILE A 69 5.19 -7.31 16.76
C ILE A 69 4.60 -8.64 17.19
N ARG A 70 3.65 -8.55 18.13
CA ARG A 70 2.80 -9.67 18.51
C ARG A 70 1.37 -9.31 18.15
N PHE A 71 0.67 -10.24 17.51
CA PHE A 71 -0.73 -10.09 17.14
C PHE A 71 -1.62 -10.77 18.19
N PRO A 72 -2.24 -10.02 19.12
CA PRO A 72 -2.89 -10.58 20.31
C PRO A 72 -4.22 -11.31 20.02
N SER A 73 -4.76 -11.22 18.81
CA SER A 73 -6.07 -11.80 18.43
C SER A 73 -5.97 -12.81 17.30
N LEU A 74 -4.82 -13.48 17.17
CA LEU A 74 -4.68 -14.54 16.19
C LEU A 74 -5.36 -15.82 16.71
N VAL A 75 -6.35 -16.32 15.96
CA VAL A 75 -6.96 -17.62 16.22
C VAL A 75 -6.14 -18.67 15.49
N GLY A 76 -5.36 -19.45 16.24
CA GLY A 76 -4.59 -20.55 15.70
C GLY A 76 -5.50 -21.71 15.28
N LEU A 77 -5.58 -21.99 13.98
CA LEU A 77 -5.86 -23.35 13.52
C LEU A 77 -4.60 -24.18 13.81
N ASN A 78 -4.76 -25.39 14.35
CA ASN A 78 -3.71 -26.39 14.64
C ASN A 78 -2.77 -26.64 13.45
N SER A 79 -1.85 -25.72 13.17
CA SER A 79 -0.99 -25.70 11.97
C SER A 79 0.50 -25.93 12.31
N GLY A 80 0.82 -26.23 13.58
CA GLY A 80 2.14 -26.70 13.99
C GLY A 80 3.26 -25.66 14.03
N VAL A 81 3.06 -24.46 13.47
CA VAL A 81 3.99 -23.32 13.58
C VAL A 81 3.42 -22.34 14.60
N SER A 82 4.17 -22.07 15.68
CA SER A 82 3.75 -21.02 16.64
C SER A 82 3.98 -19.65 15.99
N VAL A 83 3.05 -18.73 16.20
CA VAL A 83 3.11 -17.39 15.58
C VAL A 83 4.18 -16.55 16.24
N GLU A 84 4.56 -16.96 17.44
CA GLU A 84 5.71 -16.53 18.20
C GLU A 84 7.05 -16.90 17.54
N ASP A 85 7.08 -17.72 16.49
CA ASP A 85 8.30 -18.10 15.75
C ASP A 85 8.51 -17.31 14.47
N LEU A 86 7.49 -16.61 13.97
CA LEU A 86 7.61 -15.82 12.75
C LEU A 86 8.06 -14.41 13.12
N GLY A 87 9.25 -14.05 12.65
CA GLY A 87 9.87 -12.75 12.88
C GLY A 87 9.06 -11.64 12.22
N HIS A 88 8.05 -11.13 12.92
CA HIS A 88 7.29 -9.97 12.48
C HIS A 88 7.91 -8.73 13.09
N TYR A 89 8.48 -7.89 12.24
CA TYR A 89 9.01 -6.60 12.65
C TYR A 89 8.16 -5.51 12.01
N ALA A 90 7.95 -4.42 12.72
CA ALA A 90 7.69 -3.16 12.05
C ALA A 90 8.62 -2.10 12.59
N GLY A 91 8.85 -1.10 11.77
CA GLY A 91 9.74 -0.03 12.13
C GLY A 91 9.60 1.19 11.25
N TYR A 92 10.39 2.19 11.63
CA TYR A 92 10.57 3.39 10.84
C TYR A 92 12.02 3.49 10.36
N TYR A 93 12.20 3.92 9.12
CA TYR A 93 13.49 4.29 8.56
C TYR A 93 13.45 5.71 8.01
N SER A 94 14.61 6.36 7.95
CA SER A 94 14.74 7.71 7.39
C SER A 94 15.15 7.65 5.91
N ILE A 95 14.73 8.65 5.14
CA ILE A 95 15.22 8.83 3.77
C ILE A 95 16.39 9.82 3.80
N HIS A 96 17.49 9.51 3.12
CA HIS A 96 18.72 10.30 3.20
C HIS A 96 18.54 11.78 2.79
N HIS A 97 17.65 12.06 1.83
CA HIS A 97 17.40 13.40 1.30
C HIS A 97 16.07 14.02 1.75
N SER A 98 15.40 13.44 2.76
CA SER A 98 14.23 14.07 3.38
C SER A 98 14.63 15.01 4.52
N HIS A 99 13.77 15.95 4.84
CA HIS A 99 13.93 16.87 5.97
C HIS A 99 13.63 16.21 7.31
N ALA A 100 12.47 15.54 7.41
CA ALA A 100 11.98 14.90 8.61
C ALA A 100 11.16 13.62 8.36
N ALA A 101 11.11 13.13 7.12
CA ALA A 101 10.34 11.96 6.77
C ALA A 101 10.79 10.69 7.50
N ARG A 102 9.79 9.93 7.97
CA ARG A 102 9.90 8.63 8.61
C ARG A 102 8.98 7.66 7.88
N MET A 103 9.59 6.71 7.19
CA MET A 103 8.89 5.73 6.39
C MET A 103 8.65 4.47 7.21
N PHE A 104 7.41 4.01 7.23
CA PHE A 104 7.00 2.82 7.94
C PHE A 104 7.13 1.58 7.05
N TYR A 105 7.46 0.45 7.69
CA TYR A 105 7.42 -0.85 7.04
C TYR A 105 6.95 -1.93 8.01
N PHE A 106 6.34 -2.98 7.45
CA PHE A 106 6.27 -4.29 8.08
C PHE A 106 7.22 -5.26 7.38
N PHE A 107 7.82 -6.15 8.16
CA PHE A 107 8.62 -7.27 7.69
C PHE A 107 8.09 -8.59 8.26
N PHE A 108 7.92 -9.58 7.39
CA PHE A 108 7.48 -10.93 7.72
C PHE A 108 8.46 -11.93 7.14
N GLU A 109 9.08 -12.73 8.00
CA GLU A 109 9.90 -13.87 7.55
C GLU A 109 9.03 -14.93 6.84
N SER A 110 9.63 -15.65 5.90
CA SER A 110 8.98 -16.79 5.26
C SER A 110 8.62 -17.87 6.29
N ARG A 111 7.43 -18.45 6.14
CA ARG A 111 6.98 -19.63 6.91
C ARG A 111 7.82 -20.88 6.65
N ASN A 112 8.50 -20.94 5.51
CA ASN A 112 9.22 -22.12 5.07
C ASN A 112 10.73 -22.01 5.29
N SER A 113 11.36 -20.90 4.89
CA SER A 113 12.81 -20.74 5.00
C SER A 113 13.24 -19.28 5.04
N LYS A 114 14.12 -18.92 5.98
CA LYS A 114 14.72 -17.57 6.04
C LYS A 114 15.60 -17.25 4.83
N GLU A 115 16.04 -18.27 4.09
CA GLU A 115 16.83 -18.14 2.86
C GLU A 115 15.96 -17.89 1.61
N ASP A 116 14.63 -17.91 1.75
CA ASP A 116 13.71 -17.56 0.65
C ASP A 116 13.93 -16.11 0.17
N PRO A 117 13.59 -15.80 -1.09
CA PRO A 117 13.80 -14.46 -1.64
C PRO A 117 13.07 -13.36 -0.85
N VAL A 118 13.67 -12.18 -0.76
CA VAL A 118 13.00 -10.99 -0.23
C VAL A 118 12.13 -10.37 -1.31
N VAL A 119 10.86 -10.13 -0.99
CA VAL A 119 9.89 -9.45 -1.85
C VAL A 119 9.46 -8.17 -1.15
N ILE A 120 9.68 -7.03 -1.81
CA ILE A 120 9.14 -5.73 -1.39
C ILE A 120 7.81 -5.50 -2.09
N TRP A 121 6.76 -5.25 -1.33
CA TRP A 121 5.43 -4.92 -1.82
C TRP A 121 5.14 -3.43 -1.64
N LEU A 122 4.75 -2.76 -2.74
CA LEU A 122 4.37 -1.36 -2.77
C LEU A 122 2.98 -1.22 -3.37
N THR A 123 2.01 -0.78 -2.58
CA THR A 123 0.66 -0.48 -3.08
C THR A 123 0.64 0.85 -3.85
N GLY A 124 -0.29 0.98 -4.79
CA GLY A 124 -0.49 2.17 -5.62
C GLY A 124 -1.29 3.28 -4.94
N GLY A 125 -2.42 3.67 -5.52
CA GLY A 125 -3.09 4.93 -5.21
C GLY A 125 -2.69 5.98 -6.25
N PRO A 126 -1.96 7.04 -5.94
CA PRO A 126 -0.92 7.13 -4.92
C PRO A 126 -1.50 7.40 -3.52
N GLY A 127 -0.78 7.02 -2.47
CA GLY A 127 -1.23 7.25 -1.09
C GLY A 127 -2.01 6.10 -0.44
N CYS A 128 -2.16 4.97 -1.12
CA CYS A 128 -2.76 3.77 -0.52
C CYS A 128 -1.72 3.01 0.30
N SER A 129 -2.06 2.70 1.54
CA SER A 129 -1.18 1.99 2.45
C SER A 129 -0.91 0.55 1.99
N SER A 130 0.33 0.09 2.18
CA SER A 130 0.74 -1.27 1.78
C SER A 130 0.25 -2.34 2.75
N GLU A 131 -0.17 -1.95 3.95
CA GLU A 131 -0.78 -2.80 4.96
C GLU A 131 -2.17 -3.29 4.54
N LEU A 132 -2.82 -2.64 3.56
CA LEU A 132 -4.01 -3.20 2.94
C LEU A 132 -3.70 -4.55 2.28
N ALA A 133 -2.59 -4.64 1.54
CA ALA A 133 -2.17 -5.87 0.89
C ALA A 133 -1.79 -6.97 1.90
N LEU A 134 -1.21 -6.56 3.03
CA LEU A 134 -0.88 -7.45 4.12
C LEU A 134 -2.08 -8.26 4.62
N PHE A 135 -3.26 -7.64 4.71
CA PHE A 135 -4.45 -8.28 5.29
C PHE A 135 -5.50 -8.75 4.27
N TYR A 136 -5.51 -8.18 3.06
CA TYR A 136 -6.56 -8.43 2.06
C TYR A 136 -6.06 -9.05 0.76
N GLU A 137 -4.75 -9.07 0.51
CA GLU A 137 -4.18 -9.58 -0.73
C GLU A 137 -3.30 -10.80 -0.47
N ASN A 138 -2.02 -10.57 -0.22
CA ASN A 138 -0.98 -11.59 -0.30
C ASN A 138 -0.18 -11.79 1.00
N GLY A 139 -0.54 -11.09 2.08
CA GLY A 139 0.14 -11.26 3.35
C GLY A 139 -0.18 -12.57 4.08
N PRO A 140 0.51 -12.81 5.21
CA PRO A 140 0.40 -14.04 6.00
C PRO A 140 -0.96 -14.21 6.67
N PHE A 141 -1.72 -13.13 6.85
CA PHE A 141 -2.96 -13.13 7.62
C PHE A 141 -4.14 -12.57 6.84
N LYS A 142 -5.34 -13.01 7.21
CA LYS A 142 -6.62 -12.39 6.84
C LYS A 142 -7.34 -11.95 8.10
N ILE A 143 -8.18 -10.93 7.97
CA ILE A 143 -9.10 -10.50 9.03
C ILE A 143 -10.41 -11.26 8.85
N ALA A 144 -10.80 -12.05 9.85
CA ALA A 144 -12.09 -12.76 9.88
C ALA A 144 -13.24 -11.83 10.30
N ASP A 145 -14.49 -12.25 10.13
CA ASP A 145 -15.68 -11.46 10.46
C ASP A 145 -15.75 -11.02 11.94
N ASN A 146 -15.17 -11.83 12.83
CA ASN A 146 -15.06 -11.53 14.26
C ASN A 146 -13.81 -10.67 14.60
N LEU A 147 -13.14 -10.11 13.59
CA LEU A 147 -11.93 -9.30 13.68
C LEU A 147 -10.70 -10.03 14.23
N SER A 148 -10.77 -11.36 14.35
CA SER A 148 -9.57 -12.16 14.61
C SER A 148 -8.69 -12.22 13.37
N LEU A 149 -7.38 -12.35 13.59
CA LEU A 149 -6.46 -12.68 12.52
C LEU A 149 -6.44 -14.20 12.33
N VAL A 150 -6.54 -14.63 11.09
CA VAL A 150 -6.45 -16.04 10.69
C VAL A 150 -5.39 -16.21 9.61
N TRP A 151 -4.81 -17.40 9.53
CA TRP A 151 -3.82 -17.73 8.50
C TRP A 151 -4.35 -17.54 7.09
N ASN A 152 -3.55 -16.89 6.25
CA ASN A 152 -3.75 -16.92 4.80
C ASN A 152 -3.09 -18.18 4.23
N GLU A 153 -3.90 -19.16 3.80
CA GLU A 153 -3.41 -20.40 3.18
C GLU A 153 -2.62 -20.15 1.88
N TYR A 154 -2.85 -19.01 1.24
CA TYR A 154 -2.24 -18.57 -0.03
C TYR A 154 -1.31 -17.35 0.14
N GLY A 155 -0.91 -17.04 1.38
CA GLY A 155 0.04 -15.96 1.65
C GLY A 155 1.38 -16.19 0.95
N TRP A 156 1.97 -15.11 0.44
CA TRP A 156 3.26 -15.16 -0.27
C TRP A 156 4.44 -15.43 0.65
N ASP A 157 4.24 -15.32 1.96
CA ASP A 157 5.19 -15.70 3.00
C ASP A 157 5.50 -17.20 2.99
N LYS A 158 4.77 -18.03 2.23
CA LYS A 158 5.14 -19.44 2.00
C LYS A 158 6.33 -19.60 1.05
N ALA A 159 6.76 -18.55 0.37
CA ALA A 159 7.83 -18.63 -0.63
C ALA A 159 8.73 -17.39 -0.64
N SER A 160 8.55 -16.48 0.31
CA SER A 160 9.30 -15.23 0.35
C SER A 160 9.32 -14.62 1.76
N ASN A 161 10.40 -13.88 2.02
CA ASN A 161 10.46 -12.92 3.11
C ASN A 161 9.82 -11.62 2.60
N LEU A 162 8.77 -11.12 3.25
CA LEU A 162 7.95 -10.02 2.73
C LEU A 162 8.21 -8.71 3.47
N ILE A 163 8.44 -7.63 2.73
CA ILE A 163 8.50 -6.27 3.25
C ILE A 163 7.37 -5.46 2.63
N TYR A 164 6.46 -4.95 3.45
CA TYR A 164 5.42 -4.00 3.05
C TYR A 164 5.88 -2.60 3.44
N VAL A 165 5.84 -1.65 2.51
CA VAL A 165 6.30 -0.27 2.77
C VAL A 165 5.18 0.71 2.48
N ASP A 166 4.88 1.54 3.46
CA ASP A 166 3.98 2.67 3.29
C ASP A 166 4.67 3.79 2.55
N GLN A 167 4.18 4.15 1.38
CA GLN A 167 4.76 5.20 0.54
C GLN A 167 3.69 5.89 -0.33
N PRO A 168 3.89 7.17 -0.72
CA PRO A 168 4.97 8.10 -0.34
C PRO A 168 4.91 8.56 1.13
N THR A 169 5.72 9.54 1.52
CA THR A 169 5.64 10.19 2.83
C THR A 169 4.24 10.77 3.06
N GLY A 170 3.62 10.45 4.20
CA GLY A 170 2.24 10.81 4.53
C GLY A 170 1.23 9.66 4.38
N THR A 171 1.61 8.58 3.70
CA THR A 171 0.79 7.38 3.50
C THR A 171 0.77 6.48 4.73
N GLY A 172 -0.42 6.00 5.13
CA GLY A 172 -0.56 4.99 6.18
C GLY A 172 0.06 5.42 7.50
N PHE A 173 1.12 4.75 7.95
CA PHE A 173 1.89 5.12 9.13
C PHE A 173 3.14 5.96 8.81
N SER A 174 3.53 6.08 7.54
CA SER A 174 4.65 6.94 7.12
C SER A 174 4.30 8.42 7.32
N TYR A 175 5.18 9.17 7.99
CA TYR A 175 4.91 10.55 8.40
C TYR A 175 6.10 11.49 8.14
N SER A 176 5.86 12.80 8.19
CA SER A 176 6.92 13.81 8.30
C SER A 176 6.46 14.98 9.15
N THR A 177 7.38 15.58 9.91
CA THR A 177 7.14 16.84 10.61
C THR A 177 7.46 18.08 9.78
N ASP A 178 7.88 17.88 8.52
CA ASP A 178 8.20 18.93 7.56
C ASP A 178 7.38 18.77 6.27
N LEU A 179 6.55 19.77 5.97
CA LEU A 179 5.68 19.77 4.80
C LEU A 179 6.43 19.67 3.47
N ARG A 180 7.73 20.03 3.43
CA ARG A 180 8.55 19.91 2.21
C ARG A 180 8.80 18.46 1.78
N ASP A 181 8.62 17.51 2.70
CA ASP A 181 8.72 16.09 2.37
C ASP A 181 7.44 15.53 1.74
N ILE A 182 6.32 16.27 1.82
CA ILE A 182 5.04 15.84 1.26
C ILE A 182 5.04 16.09 -0.24
N ARG A 183 4.61 15.07 -0.99
CA ARG A 183 4.50 15.14 -2.45
C ARG A 183 3.14 15.75 -2.80
N HIS A 184 3.16 16.81 -3.62
CA HIS A 184 1.98 17.61 -3.93
C HIS A 184 1.49 17.45 -5.38
N ASN A 185 2.17 16.63 -6.20
CA ASN A 185 1.88 16.44 -7.62
C ASN A 185 1.65 14.97 -8.01
N GLU A 186 1.31 14.14 -7.02
CA GLU A 186 1.00 12.72 -7.22
C GLU A 186 -0.53 12.56 -7.24
N GLU A 187 -1.16 12.83 -8.40
CA GLU A 187 -2.58 12.55 -8.64
C GLU A 187 -2.70 11.28 -9.52
N GLY A 188 -3.47 10.27 -9.10
CA GLY A 188 -3.65 9.03 -9.87
C GLY A 188 -4.41 7.90 -9.14
N GLU A 189 -4.69 6.80 -9.85
CA GLU A 189 -5.15 5.54 -9.26
C GLU A 189 -4.20 4.39 -9.68
N SER A 190 -3.90 3.46 -8.75
CA SER A 190 -2.95 2.33 -8.95
C SER A 190 -1.56 2.71 -9.49
N TYR A 191 -0.91 3.70 -8.87
CA TYR A 191 0.38 4.26 -9.30
C TYR A 191 1.62 3.34 -9.10
N ALA A 192 1.46 2.12 -8.58
CA ALA A 192 2.56 1.16 -8.43
C ALA A 192 3.21 0.80 -9.78
N GLY A 193 2.47 0.92 -10.89
CA GLY A 193 3.01 0.81 -12.25
C GLY A 193 4.09 1.83 -12.59
N HIS A 194 4.17 2.95 -11.86
CA HIS A 194 5.25 3.94 -11.95
C HIS A 194 6.31 3.74 -10.86
N TYR A 195 5.92 3.41 -9.62
CA TYR A 195 6.85 3.21 -8.51
C TYR A 195 7.82 2.05 -8.75
N ILE A 196 7.30 0.90 -9.17
CA ILE A 196 8.08 -0.32 -9.29
C ILE A 196 9.21 -0.19 -10.35
N PRO A 197 8.95 0.29 -11.59
CA PRO A 197 10.03 0.54 -12.55
C PRO A 197 11.03 1.60 -12.08
N ALA A 198 10.58 2.67 -11.44
CA ALA A 198 11.46 3.72 -10.93
C ALA A 198 12.40 3.18 -9.83
N PHE A 199 11.85 2.40 -8.90
CA PHE A 199 12.60 1.75 -7.83
C PHE A 199 13.63 0.75 -8.38
N ALA A 200 13.22 -0.14 -9.30
CA ALA A 200 14.11 -1.09 -9.96
C ALA A 200 15.25 -0.37 -10.72
N THR A 201 14.94 0.72 -11.41
CA THR A 201 15.92 1.54 -12.13
C THR A 201 16.92 2.19 -11.16
N ARG A 202 16.44 2.72 -10.02
CA ARG A 202 17.30 3.32 -8.98
C ARG A 202 18.26 2.31 -8.38
N ILE A 203 17.80 1.08 -8.09
CA ILE A 203 18.66 -0.01 -7.62
C ILE A 203 19.70 -0.36 -8.68
N HIS A 204 19.28 -0.55 -9.93
CA HIS A 204 20.19 -0.91 -11.02
C HIS A 204 21.31 0.12 -11.19
N ARG A 205 20.96 1.41 -11.22
CA ARG A 205 21.93 2.52 -11.31
C ARG A 205 22.84 2.60 -10.07
N GLY A 206 22.28 2.44 -8.88
CA GLY A 206 23.06 2.43 -7.63
C GLY A 206 24.07 1.29 -7.59
N ASN A 207 23.68 0.08 -8.00
CA ASN A 207 24.58 -1.06 -8.12
C ASN A 207 25.72 -0.81 -9.12
N GLN A 208 25.43 -0.20 -10.29
CA GLN A 208 26.45 0.16 -11.28
C GLN A 208 27.43 1.22 -10.73
N ALA A 209 26.90 2.20 -10.00
CA ALA A 209 27.68 3.26 -9.38
C ALA A 209 28.37 2.84 -8.07
N LYS A 210 28.13 1.61 -7.58
CA LYS A 210 28.61 1.09 -6.28
C LYS A 210 28.18 1.97 -5.10
N GLU A 211 26.96 2.50 -5.15
CA GLU A 211 26.38 3.29 -4.08
C GLU A 211 25.80 2.38 -2.99
N GLY A 212 26.28 2.51 -1.75
CA GLY A 212 25.76 1.77 -0.61
C GLY A 212 25.96 0.26 -0.71
N ILE A 213 25.01 -0.51 -0.17
CA ILE A 213 25.02 -1.97 -0.25
C ILE A 213 24.60 -2.45 -1.64
N HIS A 214 25.25 -3.50 -2.14
CA HIS A 214 24.84 -4.11 -3.40
C HIS A 214 23.53 -4.90 -3.20
N ILE A 215 22.49 -4.54 -3.95
CA ILE A 215 21.18 -5.20 -3.89
C ILE A 215 21.06 -6.16 -5.08
N ASN A 216 20.98 -7.46 -4.82
CA ASN A 216 20.86 -8.51 -5.85
C ASN A 216 19.43 -8.58 -6.44
N LEU A 217 18.99 -7.51 -7.12
CA LEU A 217 17.67 -7.44 -7.74
C LEU A 217 17.53 -8.47 -8.87
N LYS A 218 16.65 -9.46 -8.68
CA LYS A 218 16.39 -10.51 -9.68
C LYS A 218 15.34 -10.12 -10.73
N GLY A 219 14.41 -9.26 -10.35
CA GLY A 219 13.33 -8.81 -11.22
C GLY A 219 12.30 -8.02 -10.43
N PHE A 220 11.23 -7.62 -11.13
CA PHE A 220 10.07 -6.97 -10.53
C PHE A 220 8.80 -7.44 -11.24
N ALA A 221 7.67 -7.35 -10.56
CA ALA A 221 6.34 -7.66 -11.09
C ALA A 221 5.39 -6.49 -10.81
N ILE A 222 4.41 -6.29 -11.70
CA ILE A 222 3.42 -5.22 -11.60
C ILE A 222 2.04 -5.85 -11.83
N GLY A 223 1.22 -5.90 -10.79
CA GLY A 223 -0.18 -6.30 -10.89
C GLY A 223 -1.04 -5.09 -11.23
N ASN A 224 -1.82 -5.16 -12.32
CA ASN A 224 -2.84 -4.16 -12.68
C ASN A 224 -2.36 -2.69 -12.64
N GLY A 225 -1.09 -2.43 -12.96
CA GLY A 225 -0.50 -1.10 -12.86
C GLY A 225 -0.91 -0.18 -14.01
N LEU A 226 -1.11 1.11 -13.69
CA LEU A 226 -1.11 2.17 -14.70
C LEU A 226 0.35 2.39 -15.16
N THR A 227 0.65 2.09 -16.42
CA THR A 227 2.00 2.12 -17.00
C THR A 227 2.06 2.95 -18.28
N ASN A 228 1.01 2.85 -19.10
CA ASN A 228 0.83 3.67 -20.29
C ASN A 228 -0.62 4.14 -20.40
N PRO A 229 -0.94 5.33 -19.84
CA PRO A 229 -2.28 5.89 -19.85
C PRO A 229 -2.88 6.02 -21.26
N ALA A 230 -2.08 6.36 -22.27
CA ALA A 230 -2.58 6.54 -23.64
C ALA A 230 -3.13 5.25 -24.25
N ILE A 231 -2.51 4.11 -23.92
CA ILE A 231 -2.98 2.80 -24.36
C ILE A 231 -4.13 2.31 -23.46
N GLN A 232 -3.97 2.42 -22.13
CA GLN A 232 -4.89 1.84 -21.16
C GLN A 232 -6.25 2.56 -21.13
N TYR A 233 -6.29 3.90 -21.15
CA TYR A 233 -7.57 4.63 -21.07
C TYR A 233 -8.46 4.36 -22.29
N LYS A 234 -7.86 4.16 -23.46
CA LYS A 234 -8.58 3.80 -24.68
C LYS A 234 -9.24 2.43 -24.58
N ALA A 235 -8.60 1.49 -23.88
CA ALA A 235 -9.10 0.11 -23.76
C ALA A 235 -10.32 -0.02 -22.85
N TYR A 236 -10.54 0.90 -21.88
CA TYR A 236 -11.62 0.76 -20.90
C TYR A 236 -13.02 0.69 -21.53
N ALA A 237 -13.29 1.49 -22.56
CA ALA A 237 -14.61 1.51 -23.18
C ALA A 237 -14.91 0.19 -23.92
N ASP A 238 -13.89 -0.42 -24.53
CA ASP A 238 -14.03 -1.71 -25.21
C ASP A 238 -14.15 -2.84 -24.18
N TYR A 239 -13.30 -2.87 -23.15
CA TYR A 239 -13.40 -3.80 -22.03
C TYR A 239 -14.77 -3.75 -21.36
N ALA A 240 -15.28 -2.56 -21.05
CA ALA A 240 -16.58 -2.39 -20.42
C ALA A 240 -17.74 -2.87 -21.31
N LEU A 241 -17.61 -2.76 -22.63
CA LEU A 241 -18.61 -3.31 -23.56
C LEU A 241 -18.56 -4.84 -23.58
N GLU A 242 -17.37 -5.43 -23.66
CA GLU A 242 -17.17 -6.88 -23.70
C GLU A 242 -17.62 -7.57 -22.41
N MET A 243 -17.42 -6.91 -21.26
CA MET A 243 -17.89 -7.37 -19.96
C MET A 243 -19.38 -7.10 -19.72
N GLY A 244 -20.10 -6.49 -20.67
CA GLY A 244 -21.53 -6.19 -20.55
C GLY A 244 -21.88 -5.07 -19.57
N ILE A 245 -20.90 -4.28 -19.13
CA ILE A 245 -21.07 -3.14 -18.20
C ILE A 245 -21.76 -1.98 -18.92
N ILE A 246 -21.44 -1.76 -20.20
CA ILE A 246 -22.02 -0.70 -21.01
C ILE A 246 -22.58 -1.22 -22.34
N LYS A 247 -23.50 -0.46 -22.94
CA LYS A 247 -24.03 -0.73 -24.27
C LYS A 247 -23.12 -0.16 -25.37
N LYS A 248 -23.22 -0.71 -26.58
CA LYS A 248 -22.47 -0.27 -27.77
C LYS A 248 -22.61 1.24 -28.05
N ALA A 249 -23.79 1.82 -27.82
CA ALA A 249 -24.01 3.26 -27.99
C ALA A 249 -23.15 4.10 -27.03
N THR A 250 -23.04 3.68 -25.76
CA THR A 250 -22.18 4.34 -24.76
C THR A 250 -20.71 4.22 -25.15
N ARG A 251 -20.24 3.02 -25.51
CA ARG A 251 -18.85 2.81 -25.99
C ARG A 251 -18.51 3.73 -27.16
N ASN A 252 -19.40 3.84 -28.15
CA ASN A 252 -19.20 4.73 -29.30
C ASN A 252 -19.12 6.20 -28.89
N ARG A 253 -19.93 6.64 -27.93
CA ARG A 253 -19.89 8.01 -27.40
C ARG A 253 -18.59 8.28 -26.63
N LEU A 254 -18.16 7.36 -25.76
CA LEU A 254 -16.90 7.46 -25.02
C LEU A 254 -15.71 7.60 -25.98
N ASN A 255 -15.62 6.72 -26.97
CA ASN A 255 -14.52 6.70 -27.94
C ASN A 255 -14.53 7.93 -28.87
N LYS A 256 -15.69 8.53 -29.13
CA LYS A 256 -15.80 9.72 -29.98
C LYS A 256 -15.53 11.02 -29.23
N VAL A 257 -15.91 11.11 -27.95
CA VAL A 257 -15.92 12.38 -27.21
C VAL A 257 -14.81 12.44 -26.16
N LEU A 258 -14.70 11.42 -25.31
CA LEU A 258 -13.83 11.47 -24.13
C LEU A 258 -12.42 10.95 -24.42
N VAL A 259 -12.29 9.85 -25.18
CA VAL A 259 -10.96 9.27 -25.47
C VAL A 259 -10.04 10.27 -26.20
N PRO A 260 -10.47 11.01 -27.24
CA PRO A 260 -9.60 11.97 -27.91
C PRO A 260 -9.16 13.12 -27.00
N ALA A 261 -10.05 13.61 -26.13
CA ALA A 261 -9.71 14.65 -25.15
C ALA A 261 -8.70 14.14 -24.12
N CYS A 262 -8.86 12.90 -23.65
CA CYS A 262 -7.92 12.24 -22.76
C CYS A 262 -6.54 12.03 -23.43
N GLU A 263 -6.50 11.51 -24.65
CA GLU A 263 -5.25 11.36 -25.42
C GLU A 263 -4.53 12.69 -25.64
N LEU A 264 -5.27 13.77 -25.92
CA LEU A 264 -4.70 15.11 -26.05
C LEU A 264 -4.12 15.61 -24.72
N ALA A 265 -4.86 15.45 -23.62
CA ALA A 265 -4.39 15.84 -22.29
C ALA A 265 -3.09 15.10 -21.91
N ILE A 266 -3.03 13.79 -22.15
CA ILE A 266 -1.83 12.99 -21.91
C ILE A 266 -0.63 13.51 -22.72
N LYS A 267 -0.84 13.83 -24.00
CA LYS A 267 0.23 14.39 -24.85
C LYS A 267 0.70 15.77 -24.38
N LEU A 268 -0.22 16.63 -23.95
CA LEU A 268 0.11 17.95 -23.43
C LEU A 268 0.92 17.85 -22.13
N CYS A 269 0.54 16.96 -21.22
CA CYS A 269 1.31 16.72 -19.99
C CYS A 269 2.68 16.07 -20.24
N GLY A 270 2.80 15.23 -21.27
CA GLY A 270 4.06 14.57 -21.63
C GLY A 270 5.10 15.49 -22.29
N ASN A 271 4.66 16.62 -22.86
CA ASN A 271 5.51 17.57 -23.58
C ASN A 271 5.96 18.77 -22.73
N THR A 272 5.56 18.84 -21.46
CA THR A 272 5.95 19.93 -20.53
C THR A 272 7.28 19.71 -19.81
N THR A 273 8.18 18.88 -20.33
CA THR A 273 9.55 18.70 -19.83
C THR A 273 10.56 19.52 -20.62
#